data_AF-A0A960RWR6-F1
#
_entry.id   AF-A0A960RWR6-F1
#
_cell.length_a   1.000
_cell.length_b   1.000
_cell.length_c   1.000
_cell.angle_alpha   90.00
_cell.angle_beta   90.00
_cell.angle_gamma   90.00
#
_symmetry.space_group_name_H-M   'P 1'
#
loop_
_entity.id
_entity.type
_entity.pdbx_description
1 polymer ?
#
loop_
_entity_poly.entity_id
_entity_poly.type
_entity_poly.pdbx_seq_one_letter_code
_entity_poly.pdbx_strand_id
1 'polypeptide(L)'
;MMYLDANRRENETVDNFDRDNVTQKRRRTDTTDDNTKRNATVAMREIYRYEAVPVRLNTLELHLYPKISWIREWDSEASKIYQTYEEFVKSKIINKSAKQVMKYHVMYFNEQEREQYRAVIEDDKILRRPGKRFENGRYIFVLMPCNSLFISRKFNSHWGRIHHSSFSRGEPVKSAGWLTFDEKGDLSEISNFTGHYPCSYTQVLNLLLYLKPIYKGLDRVKLVFSENGKADEYTTTTVADWIAANGFIHEWNEQPAASEKELH
;
A
#
# COMPACT_ATOMS: atom_id res chain seq x y z
N MET A 1 9.48 39.83 -30.53
CA MET A 1 10.44 40.62 -31.34
C MET A 1 11.46 41.22 -30.37
N MET A 2 12.76 41.16 -30.73
CA MET A 2 13.99 41.46 -29.93
C MET A 2 14.43 40.32 -28.96
N TYR A 3 15.29 39.36 -29.32
CA TYR A 3 16.74 39.33 -29.68
C TYR A 3 17.67 39.76 -28.52
N LEU A 4 18.34 38.80 -27.85
CA LEU A 4 19.74 38.31 -28.00
C LEU A 4 20.77 39.16 -27.21
N ASP A 5 21.57 38.55 -26.33
CA ASP A 5 22.97 38.23 -26.69
C ASP A 5 23.71 37.35 -25.67
N ALA A 6 24.68 36.61 -26.20
CA ALA A 6 25.59 35.68 -25.53
C ALA A 6 27.03 36.23 -25.48
N ASN A 7 27.86 35.73 -24.56
CA ASN A 7 29.35 35.64 -24.59
C ASN A 7 29.79 34.98 -23.26
N ARG A 8 30.49 33.83 -23.13
CA ARG A 8 31.66 33.16 -23.76
C ARG A 8 33.04 33.73 -23.37
N ARG A 9 33.84 32.88 -22.70
CA ARG A 9 35.33 32.63 -22.71
C ARG A 9 35.81 32.28 -21.28
N GLU A 10 36.25 31.05 -20.98
CA GLU A 10 37.58 30.43 -21.24
C GLU A 10 38.76 31.13 -20.54
N ASN A 11 39.41 30.45 -19.58
CA ASN A 11 40.85 30.11 -19.67
C ASN A 11 41.35 29.23 -18.50
N GLU A 12 42.30 28.36 -18.88
CA GLU A 12 43.02 27.33 -18.14
C GLU A 12 44.19 27.87 -17.29
N THR A 13 44.69 27.06 -16.33
CA THR A 13 46.09 26.57 -16.12
C THR A 13 46.26 26.08 -14.66
N VAL A 14 46.46 24.76 -14.41
CA VAL A 14 47.72 24.00 -14.17
C VAL A 14 48.63 24.61 -13.08
N ASP A 15 48.80 23.94 -11.92
CA ASP A 15 50.04 23.19 -11.59
C ASP A 15 49.99 22.43 -10.23
N ASN A 16 50.82 21.38 -10.16
CA ASN A 16 51.00 20.39 -9.09
C ASN A 16 51.62 20.94 -7.80
N PHE A 17 51.36 20.32 -6.64
CA PHE A 17 52.43 20.02 -5.66
C PHE A 17 52.01 18.94 -4.65
N ASP A 18 52.89 17.94 -4.56
CA ASP A 18 52.90 16.78 -3.68
C ASP A 18 53.23 17.18 -2.22
N ARG A 19 52.63 16.52 -1.23
CA ARG A 19 53.21 16.30 0.11
C ARG A 19 52.30 15.44 1.00
N ASP A 20 52.82 14.25 1.28
CA ASP A 20 52.50 13.41 2.42
C ASP A 20 52.39 14.21 3.74
N ASN A 21 51.35 13.92 4.52
CA ASN A 21 51.45 13.95 5.96
C ASN A 21 50.47 12.96 6.60
N VAL A 22 51.04 11.82 7.00
CA VAL A 22 50.49 10.88 7.96
C VAL A 22 50.45 11.57 9.32
N THR A 23 49.28 11.68 9.95
CA THR A 23 49.20 11.74 11.41
C THR A 23 47.99 10.97 11.92
N GLN A 24 48.32 10.05 12.82
CA GLN A 24 47.47 9.08 13.48
C GLN A 24 46.32 9.70 14.30
N LYS A 25 45.14 9.08 14.15
CA LYS A 25 44.37 8.44 15.24
C LYS A 25 43.86 9.36 16.36
N ARG A 26 42.61 9.82 16.20
CA ARG A 26 41.63 9.88 17.30
C ARG A 26 40.32 9.25 16.85
N ARG A 27 40.18 7.94 17.12
CA ARG A 27 38.88 7.28 17.24
C ARG A 27 38.15 7.93 18.41
N ARG A 28 37.08 8.66 18.14
CA ARG A 28 35.95 8.76 19.07
C ARG A 28 34.83 7.91 18.50
N THR A 29 34.53 6.86 19.24
CA THR A 29 33.41 5.96 19.07
C THR A 29 32.12 6.72 19.38
N ASP A 30 31.40 7.13 18.34
CA ASP A 30 29.96 7.42 18.41
C ASP A 30 29.23 6.44 17.48
N THR A 31 29.22 5.17 17.86
CA THR A 31 28.54 4.10 17.12
C THR A 31 27.12 3.85 17.59
N THR A 32 26.63 4.62 18.58
CA THR A 32 25.30 4.47 19.15
C THR A 32 24.25 5.36 18.48
N ASP A 33 24.64 6.52 17.93
CA ASP A 33 23.69 7.46 17.32
C ASP A 33 23.37 7.12 15.85
N ASP A 34 24.35 6.61 15.09
CA ASP A 34 24.18 6.24 13.67
C ASP A 34 23.35 4.94 13.50
N ASN A 35 23.47 4.00 14.44
CA ASN A 35 22.70 2.75 14.39
C ASN A 35 21.23 2.97 14.80
N THR A 36 20.98 3.88 15.75
CA THR A 36 19.61 4.24 16.18
C THR A 36 18.89 5.03 15.09
N LYS A 37 19.59 5.96 14.41
CA LYS A 37 19.04 6.70 13.25
C LYS A 37 18.81 5.78 12.05
N ARG A 38 19.72 4.84 11.75
CA ARG A 38 19.49 3.83 10.70
C ARG A 38 18.32 2.92 11.02
N ASN A 39 18.20 2.43 12.25
CA ASN A 39 17.09 1.59 12.66
C ASN A 39 15.75 2.34 12.68
N ALA A 40 15.73 3.60 13.10
CA ALA A 40 14.54 4.46 13.01
C ALA A 40 14.17 4.79 11.55
N THR A 41 15.16 4.97 10.66
CA THR A 41 14.92 5.19 9.22
C THR A 41 14.42 3.93 8.53
N VAL A 42 14.92 2.75 8.91
CA VAL A 42 14.45 1.45 8.39
C VAL A 42 13.06 1.10 8.94
N ALA A 43 12.79 1.31 10.23
CA ALA A 43 11.46 1.14 10.81
C ALA A 43 10.45 2.15 10.26
N MET A 44 10.83 3.42 10.06
CA MET A 44 9.98 4.41 9.34
C MET A 44 9.77 4.04 7.87
N ARG A 45 10.75 3.44 7.20
CA ARG A 45 10.61 2.91 5.83
C ARG A 45 9.59 1.78 5.77
N GLU A 46 9.39 1.01 6.83
CA GLU A 46 8.36 -0.02 6.88
C GLU A 46 6.99 0.53 7.29
N ILE A 47 6.94 1.48 8.23
CA ILE A 47 5.70 2.03 8.78
C ILE A 47 5.02 3.03 7.81
N TYR A 48 5.77 3.87 7.09
CA TYR A 48 5.20 4.97 6.27
C TYR A 48 5.16 4.72 4.77
N ARG A 49 5.75 3.63 4.27
CA ARG A 49 5.73 3.36 2.83
C ARG A 49 4.33 2.99 2.30
N TYR A 50 3.37 2.69 3.18
CA TYR A 50 2.24 1.84 2.79
C TYR A 50 0.87 2.30 3.30
N GLU A 51 0.80 3.34 4.15
CA GLU A 51 -0.45 3.93 4.66
C GLU A 51 -0.57 5.41 4.29
N ALA A 52 -1.81 5.91 4.19
CA ALA A 52 -2.03 7.31 3.90
C ALA A 52 -1.72 8.14 5.15
N VAL A 53 -0.80 9.09 5.03
CA VAL A 53 -0.31 9.92 6.13
C VAL A 53 -1.43 10.84 6.59
N PRO A 54 -1.86 10.79 7.87
CA PRO A 54 -2.80 11.77 8.39
C PRO A 54 -2.11 13.14 8.41
N VAL A 55 -2.73 14.13 7.78
CA VAL A 55 -2.26 15.51 7.74
C VAL A 55 -3.39 16.42 8.18
N ARG A 56 -3.14 17.20 9.24
CA ARG A 56 -4.11 18.21 9.70
C ARG A 56 -3.93 19.54 8.97
N LEU A 57 -4.98 19.93 8.23
CA LEU A 57 -5.13 21.24 7.61
C LEU A 57 -6.26 21.98 8.33
N ASN A 58 -5.91 22.96 9.15
CA ASN A 58 -6.85 23.66 10.03
C ASN A 58 -7.61 22.66 10.92
N THR A 59 -8.94 22.58 10.79
CA THR A 59 -9.81 21.65 11.52
C THR A 59 -10.06 20.32 10.81
N LEU A 60 -9.53 20.13 9.60
CA LEU A 60 -9.74 18.94 8.79
C LEU A 60 -8.53 18.01 8.84
N GLU A 61 -8.76 16.73 9.16
CA GLU A 61 -7.76 15.68 9.03
C GLU A 61 -7.91 14.99 7.68
N LEU A 62 -6.83 14.95 6.89
CA LEU A 62 -6.79 14.31 5.59
C LEU A 62 -5.78 13.16 5.60
N HIS A 63 -6.19 11.97 5.23
CA HIS A 63 -5.28 10.85 4.98
C HIS A 63 -4.73 10.96 3.56
N LEU A 64 -3.46 11.35 3.42
CA LEU A 64 -2.83 11.62 2.13
C LEU A 64 -1.91 10.49 1.70
N TYR A 65 -2.08 10.07 0.47
CA TYR A 65 -1.25 9.09 -0.20
C TYR A 65 -0.06 9.76 -0.89
N PRO A 66 1.15 9.71 -0.30
CA PRO A 66 2.31 10.38 -0.85
C PRO A 66 2.75 9.73 -2.18
N LYS A 67 3.26 10.55 -3.10
CA LYS A 67 3.87 10.01 -4.32
C LYS A 67 5.17 9.28 -3.97
N ILE A 68 5.53 8.27 -4.77
CA ILE A 68 6.84 7.60 -4.69
C ILE A 68 7.98 8.62 -4.73
N SER A 69 7.85 9.68 -5.54
CA SER A 69 8.85 10.75 -5.59
C SER A 69 9.01 11.51 -4.27
N TRP A 70 7.94 11.67 -3.49
CA TRP A 70 8.00 12.31 -2.16
C TRP A 70 8.68 11.39 -1.16
N ILE A 71 8.38 10.08 -1.20
CA ILE A 71 9.06 9.09 -0.36
C ILE A 71 10.57 9.10 -0.62
N ARG A 72 10.98 9.10 -1.90
CA ARG A 72 12.41 9.16 -2.27
C ARG A 72 13.09 10.44 -1.78
N GLU A 73 12.41 11.57 -1.86
CA GLU A 73 12.94 12.86 -1.40
C GLU A 73 13.08 12.91 0.13
N TRP A 74 12.12 12.34 0.86
CA TRP A 74 12.21 12.14 2.30
C TRP A 74 13.41 11.28 2.68
N ASP A 75 13.58 10.14 2.00
CA ASP A 75 14.68 9.20 2.22
C ASP A 75 16.06 9.82 1.96
N SER A 76 16.17 10.82 1.08
CA SER A 76 17.47 11.40 0.70
C SER A 76 17.86 12.62 1.52
N GLU A 77 17.00 13.65 1.55
CA GLU A 77 17.40 14.98 2.04
C GLU A 77 16.35 15.63 2.94
N ALA A 78 15.06 15.42 2.68
CA ALA A 78 14.03 16.14 3.40
C ALA A 78 13.91 15.69 4.87
N SER A 79 14.25 14.45 5.22
CA SER A 79 14.34 14.00 6.61
C SER A 79 15.39 14.73 7.46
N LYS A 80 16.33 15.45 6.82
CA LYS A 80 17.31 16.31 7.51
C LYS A 80 16.76 17.72 7.81
N ILE A 81 15.67 18.10 7.14
CA ILE A 81 15.10 19.46 7.17
C ILE A 81 13.82 19.49 8.01
N TYR A 82 12.97 18.48 7.84
CA TYR A 82 11.68 18.37 8.51
C TYR A 82 11.79 17.44 9.72
N GLN A 83 11.11 17.78 10.81
CA GLN A 83 11.17 16.97 12.04
C GLN A 83 10.32 15.70 11.88
N THR A 84 9.23 15.78 11.12
CA THR A 84 8.33 14.64 10.89
C THR A 84 7.97 14.45 9.42
N TYR A 85 7.58 13.23 9.06
CA TYR A 85 7.10 12.92 7.71
C TYR A 85 5.78 13.65 7.41
N GLU A 86 4.92 13.83 8.42
CA GLU A 86 3.69 14.62 8.31
C GLU A 86 4.00 16.06 7.89
N GLU A 87 4.94 16.74 8.57
CA GLU A 87 5.36 18.10 8.21
C GLU A 87 5.86 18.19 6.78
N PHE A 88 6.67 17.23 6.36
CA PHE A 88 7.14 17.15 4.99
C PHE A 88 5.98 16.97 4.00
N VAL A 89 5.06 16.03 4.21
CA VAL A 89 3.90 15.82 3.33
C VAL A 89 3.01 17.07 3.31
N LYS A 90 2.79 17.71 4.46
CA LYS A 90 2.05 18.98 4.57
C LYS A 90 2.72 20.08 3.74
N SER A 91 4.05 20.19 3.77
CA SER A 91 4.78 21.15 2.94
C SER A 91 4.55 20.94 1.44
N LYS A 92 4.33 19.69 1.00
CA LYS A 92 4.05 19.36 -0.41
C LYS A 92 2.68 19.80 -0.87
N ILE A 93 1.76 20.08 0.05
CA ILE A 93 0.37 20.38 -0.29
C ILE A 93 -0.13 21.74 0.22
N ILE A 94 0.61 22.44 1.07
CA ILE A 94 0.16 23.67 1.74
C ILE A 94 -0.28 24.78 0.77
N ASN A 95 0.36 24.88 -0.39
CA ASN A 95 0.04 25.88 -1.42
C ASN A 95 -0.84 25.33 -2.56
N LYS A 96 -1.46 24.16 -2.38
CA LYS A 96 -2.31 23.53 -3.39
C LYS A 96 -3.78 23.85 -3.11
N SER A 97 -4.56 23.97 -4.19
CA SER A 97 -6.02 24.08 -4.06
C SER A 97 -6.62 22.77 -3.52
N ALA A 98 -7.81 22.84 -2.89
CA ALA A 98 -8.50 21.65 -2.38
C ALA A 98 -8.58 20.53 -3.42
N LYS A 99 -8.98 20.85 -4.66
CA LYS A 99 -9.03 19.89 -5.79
C LYS A 99 -7.69 19.22 -6.07
N GLN A 100 -6.58 19.93 -5.92
CA GLN A 100 -5.24 19.37 -6.10
C GLN A 100 -4.82 18.48 -4.92
N VAL A 101 -5.24 18.81 -3.70
CA VAL A 101 -5.02 17.98 -2.49
C VAL A 101 -5.82 16.69 -2.56
N MET A 102 -7.08 16.74 -3.00
CA MET A 102 -7.96 15.55 -3.07
C MET A 102 -7.46 14.46 -4.02
N LYS A 103 -6.53 14.79 -4.93
CA LYS A 103 -5.85 13.78 -5.76
C LYS A 103 -4.99 12.82 -4.94
N TYR A 104 -4.59 13.21 -3.74
CA TYR A 104 -3.77 12.41 -2.83
C TYR A 104 -4.60 11.84 -1.70
N HIS A 105 -5.77 12.39 -1.42
CA HIS A 105 -6.57 11.91 -0.30
C HIS A 105 -7.15 10.51 -0.53
N VAL A 106 -6.99 9.64 0.46
CA VAL A 106 -7.65 8.33 0.54
C VAL A 106 -8.81 8.46 1.50
N MET A 107 -9.99 8.06 1.04
CA MET A 107 -11.19 8.06 1.87
C MET A 107 -11.13 6.85 2.80
N TYR A 108 -11.21 7.06 4.11
CA TYR A 108 -11.30 6.00 5.11
C TYR A 108 -12.74 5.85 5.55
N PHE A 109 -13.30 4.66 5.33
CA PHE A 109 -14.69 4.39 5.67
C PHE A 109 -14.81 4.00 7.14
N ASN A 110 -15.80 4.56 7.82
CA ASN A 110 -16.28 4.03 9.07
C ASN A 110 -17.08 2.72 8.86
N GLU A 111 -17.52 2.10 9.95
CA GLU A 111 -18.24 0.82 9.89
C GLU A 111 -19.54 0.87 9.09
N GLN A 112 -20.30 1.94 9.24
CA GLN A 112 -21.55 2.12 8.50
C GLN A 112 -21.28 2.37 7.02
N GLU A 113 -20.28 3.20 6.71
CA GLU A 113 -19.89 3.53 5.34
C GLU A 113 -19.35 2.33 4.57
N ARG A 114 -18.59 1.42 5.21
CA ARG A 114 -18.03 0.24 4.53
C ARG A 114 -19.09 -0.81 4.21
N GLU A 115 -20.21 -0.85 4.93
CA GLU A 115 -21.24 -1.89 4.77
C GLU A 115 -21.84 -1.92 3.36
N GLN A 116 -21.93 -0.77 2.69
CA GLN A 116 -22.38 -0.67 1.29
C GLN A 116 -21.45 -1.38 0.28
N TYR A 117 -20.24 -1.75 0.69
CA TYR A 117 -19.25 -2.48 -0.09
C TYR A 117 -19.09 -3.92 0.36
N ARG A 118 -19.86 -4.37 1.36
CA ARG A 118 -19.82 -5.75 1.82
C ARG A 118 -20.25 -6.67 0.69
N ALA A 119 -19.44 -7.69 0.47
CA ALA A 119 -19.77 -8.81 -0.38
C ALA A 119 -20.24 -9.99 0.46
N VAL A 120 -21.23 -10.70 -0.05
CA VAL A 120 -21.76 -11.96 0.50
C VAL A 120 -21.71 -13.02 -0.59
N ILE A 121 -21.61 -14.28 -0.17
CA ILE A 121 -21.69 -15.41 -1.09
C ILE A 121 -23.03 -16.09 -0.86
N GLU A 122 -23.91 -16.07 -1.85
CA GLU A 122 -25.27 -16.62 -1.81
C GLU A 122 -25.50 -17.42 -3.10
N ASP A 123 -26.04 -18.64 -2.98
CA ASP A 123 -26.30 -19.54 -4.12
C ASP A 123 -25.12 -19.66 -5.10
N ASP A 124 -23.92 -19.83 -4.55
CA ASP A 124 -22.67 -19.95 -5.31
C ASP A 124 -22.31 -18.69 -6.14
N LYS A 125 -22.75 -17.51 -5.69
CA LYS A 125 -22.45 -16.24 -6.34
C LYS A 125 -21.95 -15.21 -5.35
N ILE A 126 -20.95 -14.45 -5.76
CA ILE A 126 -20.46 -13.30 -4.99
C ILE A 126 -21.34 -12.09 -5.32
N LEU A 127 -22.05 -11.58 -4.34
CA LEU A 127 -23.00 -10.47 -4.47
C LEU A 127 -22.56 -9.29 -3.62
N ARG A 128 -22.75 -8.07 -4.13
CA ARG A 128 -22.66 -6.84 -3.35
C ARG A 128 -23.97 -6.62 -2.60
N ARG A 129 -23.91 -6.20 -1.34
CA ARG A 129 -25.13 -5.84 -0.60
C ARG A 129 -25.82 -4.58 -1.19
N PRO A 130 -27.16 -4.58 -1.31
CA PRO A 130 -28.08 -5.72 -1.11
C PRO A 130 -28.23 -6.57 -2.39
N GLY A 131 -27.69 -7.81 -2.39
CA GLY A 131 -27.96 -8.86 -3.38
C GLY A 131 -27.61 -8.60 -4.85
N LYS A 132 -26.86 -7.54 -5.19
CA LYS A 132 -26.55 -7.19 -6.58
C LYS A 132 -25.31 -7.94 -7.07
N ARG A 133 -25.38 -8.55 -8.26
CA ARG A 133 -24.19 -9.11 -8.91
C ARG A 133 -23.16 -8.03 -9.25
N PHE A 134 -21.89 -8.41 -9.22
CA PHE A 134 -20.84 -7.58 -9.80
C PHE A 134 -20.94 -7.58 -11.32
N GLU A 135 -20.81 -6.39 -11.90
CA GLU A 135 -20.70 -6.22 -13.35
C GLU A 135 -19.30 -6.62 -13.82
N ASN A 136 -19.16 -6.99 -15.09
CA ASN A 136 -17.87 -7.28 -15.71
C ASN A 136 -16.82 -6.21 -15.36
N GLY A 137 -15.65 -6.67 -14.92
CA GLY A 137 -14.50 -5.81 -14.66
C GLY A 137 -13.70 -6.18 -13.42
N ARG A 138 -12.76 -5.31 -13.09
CA ARG A 138 -11.78 -5.50 -12.01
C ARG A 138 -12.16 -4.69 -10.78
N TYR A 139 -12.10 -5.33 -9.63
CA TYR A 139 -12.46 -4.77 -8.33
C TYR A 139 -11.33 -5.03 -7.35
N ILE A 140 -11.10 -4.08 -6.46
CA ILE A 140 -10.26 -4.32 -5.28
C ILE A 140 -11.08 -5.07 -4.25
N PHE A 141 -10.44 -5.97 -3.50
CA PHE A 141 -11.07 -6.64 -2.37
C PHE A 141 -10.20 -6.53 -1.11
N VAL A 142 -10.86 -6.56 0.04
CA VAL A 142 -10.23 -6.71 1.36
C VAL A 142 -11.01 -7.73 2.17
N LEU A 143 -10.30 -8.72 2.71
CA LEU A 143 -10.84 -9.67 3.69
C LEU A 143 -10.32 -9.30 5.08
N MET A 144 -11.24 -8.86 5.95
CA MET A 144 -10.91 -8.47 7.32
C MET A 144 -10.68 -9.68 8.24
N PRO A 145 -10.01 -9.52 9.39
CA PRO A 145 -9.82 -10.59 10.39
C PRO A 145 -11.12 -11.29 10.81
N CYS A 146 -12.24 -10.58 10.88
CA CYS A 146 -13.56 -11.10 11.18
C CYS A 146 -14.28 -11.79 10.00
N ASN A 147 -13.55 -12.18 8.93
CA ASN A 147 -14.09 -12.78 7.71
C ASN A 147 -15.14 -11.92 6.99
N SER A 148 -15.07 -10.60 7.17
CA SER A 148 -15.86 -9.65 6.40
C SER A 148 -15.14 -9.33 5.09
N LEU A 149 -15.75 -9.71 3.96
CA LEU A 149 -15.25 -9.42 2.62
C LEU A 149 -15.85 -8.11 2.10
N PHE A 150 -14.99 -7.17 1.72
CA PHE A 150 -15.38 -5.92 1.08
C PHE A 150 -14.83 -5.87 -0.34
N ILE A 151 -15.66 -5.46 -1.30
CA ILE A 151 -15.30 -5.40 -2.72
C ILE A 151 -15.76 -4.06 -3.29
N SER A 152 -14.90 -3.38 -4.03
CA SER A 152 -15.25 -2.12 -4.70
C SER A 152 -14.46 -1.91 -5.97
N ARG A 153 -15.01 -1.10 -6.89
CA ARG A 153 -14.21 -0.58 -8.00
C ARG A 153 -13.23 0.43 -7.42
N LYS A 154 -11.98 0.37 -7.89
CA LYS A 154 -11.04 1.45 -7.60
C LYS A 154 -11.60 2.73 -8.22
N PHE A 155 -11.90 3.72 -7.39
CA PHE A 155 -12.60 4.93 -7.80
C PHE A 155 -11.83 6.18 -7.38
N ASN A 156 -11.79 7.17 -8.26
CA ASN A 156 -11.26 8.49 -7.99
C ASN A 156 -12.42 9.49 -8.05
N SER A 157 -12.64 10.23 -6.98
CA SER A 157 -13.65 11.27 -6.89
C SER A 157 -13.03 12.63 -6.56
N HIS A 158 -13.83 13.70 -6.60
CA HIS A 158 -13.42 14.98 -6.05
C HIS A 158 -13.28 14.98 -4.53
N TRP A 159 -13.84 13.98 -3.83
CA TRP A 159 -13.71 13.76 -2.39
C TRP A 159 -12.54 12.84 -2.02
N GLY A 160 -11.76 12.35 -2.98
CA GLY A 160 -10.65 11.43 -2.73
C GLY A 160 -10.82 10.09 -3.44
N ARG A 161 -9.95 9.15 -3.08
CA ARG A 161 -9.81 7.85 -3.77
C ARG A 161 -10.21 6.70 -2.86
N ILE A 162 -10.82 5.68 -3.46
CA ILE A 162 -11.02 4.37 -2.82
C ILE A 162 -9.82 3.48 -3.14
N HIS A 163 -9.13 3.06 -2.09
CA HIS A 163 -8.04 2.08 -2.13
C HIS A 163 -8.35 0.96 -1.13
N HIS A 164 -7.56 -0.09 -1.08
CA HIS A 164 -7.79 -1.17 -0.12
C HIS A 164 -7.76 -0.68 1.34
N SER A 165 -6.83 0.23 1.66
CA SER A 165 -6.77 0.88 2.98
C SER A 165 -8.03 1.67 3.33
N SER A 166 -8.90 2.00 2.36
CA SER A 166 -10.20 2.62 2.63
C SER A 166 -11.09 1.75 3.52
N PHE A 167 -10.94 0.42 3.46
CA PHE A 167 -11.76 -0.54 4.21
C PHE A 167 -11.17 -0.88 5.58
N SER A 168 -9.84 -0.94 5.68
CA SER A 168 -9.16 -1.29 6.93
C SER A 168 -8.73 -0.09 7.78
N ARG A 169 -8.71 1.13 7.21
CA ARG A 169 -8.18 2.34 7.87
C ARG A 169 -6.72 2.21 8.32
N GLY A 170 -5.94 1.37 7.63
CA GLY A 170 -4.56 1.03 8.01
C GLY A 170 -4.44 -0.26 8.83
N GLU A 171 -5.55 -0.77 9.37
CA GLU A 171 -5.50 -2.00 10.17
C GLU A 171 -5.07 -3.23 9.34
N PRO A 172 -4.45 -4.24 9.98
CA PRO A 172 -4.11 -5.50 9.34
C PRO A 172 -5.32 -6.22 8.72
N VAL A 173 -5.08 -6.87 7.58
CA VAL A 173 -6.09 -7.64 6.83
C VAL A 173 -5.64 -9.07 6.63
N LYS A 174 -6.60 -10.01 6.56
CA LYS A 174 -6.30 -11.41 6.23
C LYS A 174 -5.82 -11.56 4.81
N SER A 175 -6.42 -10.78 3.90
CA SER A 175 -6.10 -10.81 2.48
C SER A 175 -6.56 -9.53 1.79
N ALA A 176 -5.89 -9.17 0.70
CA ALA A 176 -6.28 -8.07 -0.16
C ALA A 176 -5.70 -8.28 -1.56
N GLY A 177 -6.36 -7.71 -2.57
CA GLY A 177 -5.93 -7.90 -3.96
C GLY A 177 -6.98 -7.43 -4.95
N TRP A 178 -7.04 -8.07 -6.12
CA TRP A 178 -8.12 -7.86 -7.08
C TRP A 178 -8.92 -9.11 -7.34
N LEU A 179 -10.21 -8.89 -7.60
CA LEU A 179 -11.12 -9.84 -8.19
C LEU A 179 -11.54 -9.33 -9.57
N THR A 180 -11.60 -10.22 -10.54
CA THR A 180 -12.17 -9.94 -11.87
C THR A 180 -13.44 -10.74 -12.04
N PHE A 181 -14.53 -10.05 -12.37
CA PHE A 181 -15.80 -10.67 -12.70
C PHE A 181 -16.02 -10.65 -14.21
N ASP A 182 -16.57 -11.73 -14.74
CA ASP A 182 -16.90 -11.85 -16.16
C ASP A 182 -18.25 -11.18 -16.51
N GLU A 183 -18.70 -11.35 -17.76
CA GLU A 183 -19.98 -10.81 -18.25
C GLU A 183 -21.21 -11.39 -17.55
N LYS A 184 -21.11 -12.57 -16.94
CA LYS A 184 -22.19 -13.22 -16.18
C LYS A 184 -22.18 -12.82 -14.69
N GLY A 185 -21.15 -12.09 -14.28
CA GLY A 185 -20.90 -11.70 -12.90
C GLY A 185 -20.27 -12.82 -12.07
N ASP A 186 -19.69 -13.83 -12.72
CA ASP A 186 -18.99 -14.91 -12.05
C ASP A 186 -17.52 -14.53 -11.83
N LEU A 187 -16.93 -14.99 -10.72
CA LEU A 187 -15.52 -14.73 -10.42
C LEU A 187 -14.66 -15.51 -11.41
N SER A 188 -13.85 -14.80 -12.19
CA SER A 188 -12.99 -15.39 -13.23
C SER A 188 -11.51 -15.34 -12.89
N GLU A 189 -11.08 -14.33 -12.11
CA GLU A 189 -9.69 -14.16 -11.72
C GLU A 189 -9.55 -13.61 -10.29
N ILE A 190 -8.59 -14.14 -9.55
CA ILE A 190 -8.06 -13.58 -8.31
C ILE A 190 -6.62 -13.16 -8.59
N SER A 191 -6.23 -11.96 -8.15
CA SER A 191 -4.82 -11.58 -8.12
C SER A 191 -4.44 -10.99 -6.78
N ASN A 192 -3.20 -11.24 -6.35
CA ASN A 192 -2.64 -10.66 -5.12
C ASN A 192 -2.06 -9.26 -5.36
N PHE A 193 -2.46 -8.60 -6.46
CA PHE A 193 -1.98 -7.27 -6.79
C PHE A 193 -2.60 -6.24 -5.87
N THR A 194 -1.75 -5.55 -5.16
CA THR A 194 -2.14 -4.60 -4.12
C THR A 194 -1.37 -3.30 -4.27
N GLY A 195 -0.34 -3.33 -5.12
CA GLY A 195 0.59 -2.26 -5.39
C GLY A 195 1.61 -2.12 -4.27
N HIS A 196 1.14 -1.77 -3.07
CA HIS A 196 2.01 -1.23 -2.01
C HIS A 196 2.31 -2.23 -0.89
N TYR A 197 1.43 -3.18 -0.58
CA TYR A 197 1.69 -4.23 0.41
C TYR A 197 1.79 -5.58 -0.31
N PRO A 198 2.97 -6.20 -0.46
CA PRO A 198 3.07 -7.53 -1.06
C PRO A 198 2.14 -8.47 -0.33
N CYS A 199 1.10 -8.94 -1.01
CA CYS A 199 0.18 -9.86 -0.39
C CYS A 199 0.85 -11.22 -0.36
N SER A 200 1.27 -11.67 0.81
CA SER A 200 2.07 -12.88 0.95
C SER A 200 1.30 -14.10 0.49
N TYR A 201 2.03 -15.19 0.22
CA TYR A 201 1.44 -16.51 -0.03
C TYR A 201 0.33 -16.84 0.99
N THR A 202 0.61 -16.64 2.28
CA THR A 202 -0.35 -16.89 3.37
C THR A 202 -1.61 -16.04 3.26
N GLN A 203 -1.48 -14.77 2.87
CA GLN A 203 -2.63 -13.89 2.72
C GLN A 203 -3.49 -14.28 1.51
N VAL A 204 -2.90 -14.76 0.42
CA VAL A 204 -3.67 -15.34 -0.69
C VAL A 204 -4.40 -16.60 -0.23
N LEU A 205 -3.69 -17.49 0.47
CA LEU A 205 -4.27 -18.71 1.04
C LEU A 205 -5.47 -18.42 1.96
N ASN A 206 -5.41 -17.36 2.78
CA ASN A 206 -6.53 -16.95 3.63
C ASN A 206 -7.81 -16.65 2.84
N LEU A 207 -7.70 -15.99 1.68
CA LEU A 207 -8.86 -15.76 0.81
C LEU A 207 -9.37 -17.09 0.26
N LEU A 208 -8.48 -17.96 -0.22
CA LEU A 208 -8.87 -19.25 -0.82
C LEU A 208 -9.55 -20.14 0.22
N LEU A 209 -9.03 -20.22 1.45
CA LEU A 209 -9.64 -20.92 2.58
C LEU A 209 -11.02 -20.35 2.93
N TYR A 210 -11.16 -19.02 2.90
CA TYR A 210 -12.45 -18.37 3.11
C TYR A 210 -13.48 -18.74 2.02
N LEU A 211 -13.07 -18.73 0.75
CA LEU A 211 -13.97 -19.00 -0.38
C LEU A 211 -14.27 -20.49 -0.59
N LYS A 212 -13.32 -21.39 -0.31
CA LYS A 212 -13.43 -22.83 -0.64
C LYS A 212 -14.70 -23.51 -0.13
N PRO A 213 -15.17 -23.31 1.12
CA PRO A 213 -16.39 -23.97 1.59
C PRO A 213 -17.68 -23.34 1.05
N ILE A 214 -17.64 -22.13 0.50
CA ILE A 214 -18.83 -21.33 0.18
C ILE A 214 -18.98 -20.99 -1.32
N TYR A 215 -17.92 -21.11 -2.11
CA TYR A 215 -17.90 -20.83 -3.54
C TYR A 215 -17.40 -22.07 -4.31
N LYS A 216 -18.34 -22.83 -4.88
CA LYS A 216 -18.10 -24.08 -5.61
C LYS A 216 -17.34 -23.86 -6.91
N GLY A 217 -17.51 -22.68 -7.53
CA GLY A 217 -16.78 -22.30 -8.75
C GLY A 217 -15.28 -22.06 -8.56
N LEU A 218 -14.79 -22.01 -7.31
CA LEU A 218 -13.44 -21.54 -6.98
C LEU A 218 -12.32 -22.25 -7.74
N ASP A 219 -12.43 -23.57 -7.92
CA ASP A 219 -11.36 -24.40 -8.50
C ASP A 219 -10.98 -23.99 -9.93
N ARG A 220 -11.92 -23.41 -10.67
CA ARG A 220 -11.72 -22.97 -12.06
C ARG A 220 -11.24 -21.52 -12.17
N VAL A 221 -11.23 -20.79 -11.07
CA VAL A 221 -10.83 -19.38 -11.04
C VAL A 221 -9.33 -19.31 -11.35
N LYS A 222 -8.97 -18.38 -12.24
CA LYS A 222 -7.57 -18.08 -12.54
C LYS A 222 -6.94 -17.37 -11.34
N LEU A 223 -5.81 -17.87 -10.86
CA LEU A 223 -5.00 -17.22 -9.86
C LEU A 223 -3.78 -16.58 -10.52
N VAL A 224 -3.64 -15.27 -10.34
CA VAL A 224 -2.48 -14.49 -10.78
C VAL A 224 -1.69 -14.07 -9.55
N PHE A 225 -0.50 -14.64 -9.38
CA PHE A 225 0.30 -14.47 -8.17
C PHE A 225 1.64 -13.81 -8.48
N SER A 226 1.98 -12.78 -7.70
CA SER A 226 3.28 -12.11 -7.71
C SER A 226 3.88 -12.08 -6.31
N GLU A 227 5.11 -12.53 -6.16
CA GLU A 227 5.85 -12.50 -4.88
C GLU A 227 5.94 -11.09 -4.28
N ASN A 228 6.03 -10.06 -5.13
CA ASN A 228 6.18 -8.67 -4.71
C ASN A 228 4.83 -7.91 -4.68
N GLY A 229 3.72 -8.57 -5.00
CA GLY A 229 2.36 -7.98 -5.07
C GLY A 229 2.16 -6.96 -6.21
N LYS A 230 3.07 -6.92 -7.19
CA LYS A 230 3.01 -6.03 -8.36
C LYS A 230 2.71 -6.83 -9.63
N ALA A 231 2.30 -6.10 -10.67
CA ALA A 231 1.88 -6.68 -11.94
C ALA A 231 3.03 -6.80 -12.97
N ASP A 232 4.28 -6.63 -12.54
CA ASP A 232 5.47 -6.70 -13.40
C ASP A 232 5.99 -8.13 -13.57
N GLU A 233 6.06 -8.89 -12.49
CA GLU A 233 6.47 -10.30 -12.48
C GLU A 233 5.42 -11.14 -11.75
N TYR A 234 4.74 -12.02 -12.49
CA TYR A 234 3.70 -12.87 -11.94
C TYR A 234 3.62 -14.23 -12.64
N THR A 235 3.12 -15.20 -11.89
CA THR A 235 2.72 -16.51 -12.40
C THR A 235 1.19 -16.54 -12.56
N THR A 236 0.73 -17.42 -13.44
CA THR A 236 -0.68 -17.67 -13.67
C THR A 236 -0.93 -19.16 -13.57
N THR A 237 -1.98 -19.54 -12.85
CA THR A 237 -2.45 -20.92 -12.73
C THR A 237 -3.95 -20.93 -12.43
N THR A 238 -4.56 -22.10 -12.27
CA THR A 238 -5.89 -22.20 -11.65
C THR A 238 -5.77 -22.31 -10.14
N VAL A 239 -6.82 -21.95 -9.40
CA VAL A 239 -6.84 -22.17 -7.94
C VAL A 239 -6.68 -23.66 -7.61
N ALA A 240 -7.31 -24.55 -8.38
CA ALA A 240 -7.16 -26.00 -8.17
C ALA A 240 -5.70 -26.45 -8.29
N ASP A 241 -5.04 -26.08 -9.38
CA ASP A 241 -3.64 -26.46 -9.62
C ASP A 241 -2.70 -25.84 -8.60
N TRP A 242 -2.95 -24.59 -8.18
CA TRP A 242 -2.17 -23.93 -7.16
C TRP A 242 -2.30 -24.64 -5.80
N ILE A 243 -3.51 -25.00 -5.40
CA ILE A 243 -3.76 -25.77 -4.17
C ILE A 243 -3.09 -27.14 -4.26
N ALA A 244 -3.17 -27.83 -5.41
CA ALA A 244 -2.54 -29.13 -5.61
C ALA A 244 -1.01 -29.06 -5.52
N ALA A 245 -0.40 -28.00 -6.05
CA ALA A 245 1.06 -27.83 -6.05
C ALA A 245 1.64 -27.41 -4.69
N ASN A 246 0.88 -26.63 -3.91
CA ASN A 246 1.41 -26.03 -2.68
C ASN A 246 0.76 -26.56 -1.38
N GLY A 247 -0.32 -27.34 -1.50
CA GLY A 247 -1.10 -27.84 -0.37
C GLY A 247 -1.91 -26.77 0.37
N PHE A 248 -2.87 -27.21 1.19
CA PHE A 248 -3.43 -26.39 2.27
C PHE A 248 -2.51 -26.53 3.49
N ILE A 249 -1.39 -25.80 3.53
CA ILE A 249 -0.58 -25.77 4.75
C ILE A 249 -1.35 -24.97 5.80
N HIS A 250 -1.91 -25.69 6.76
CA HIS A 250 -2.76 -25.18 7.83
C HIS A 250 -1.89 -24.66 8.99
N GLU A 251 -1.07 -23.64 8.77
CA GLU A 251 -0.40 -22.93 9.86
C GLU A 251 -0.98 -21.53 10.01
N TRP A 252 -2.12 -21.47 10.69
CA TRP A 252 -2.54 -20.23 11.34
C TRP A 252 -2.44 -20.46 12.84
N ASN A 253 -1.33 -20.02 13.43
CA ASN A 253 -1.29 -19.73 14.86
C ASN A 253 -2.25 -18.57 15.07
N GLU A 254 -3.39 -18.82 15.70
CA GLU A 254 -4.19 -17.76 16.29
C GLU A 254 -3.25 -16.95 17.21
N GLN A 255 -2.84 -15.76 16.79
CA GLN A 255 -2.41 -14.79 17.78
C GLN A 255 -3.68 -14.46 18.57
N PRO A 256 -3.70 -14.69 19.90
CA PRO A 256 -4.87 -14.39 20.69
C PRO A 256 -5.19 -12.92 20.48
N ALA A 257 -6.46 -12.63 20.20
CA ALA A 257 -7.00 -11.28 20.23
C ALA A 257 -6.45 -10.62 21.50
N ALA A 258 -5.79 -9.46 21.34
CA ALA A 258 -5.32 -8.68 22.46
C ALA A 258 -6.48 -8.54 23.42
N SER A 259 -6.36 -9.19 24.59
CA SER A 259 -7.38 -9.21 25.62
C SER A 259 -7.82 -7.78 25.89
N GLU A 260 -9.13 -7.53 25.80
CA GLU A 260 -9.77 -6.42 26.50
C GLU A 260 -9.31 -6.49 27.96
N LYS A 261 -8.31 -5.68 28.31
CA LYS A 261 -8.08 -5.35 29.71
C LYS A 261 -9.08 -4.25 30.04
N GLU A 262 -10.11 -4.70 30.73
CA GLU A 262 -10.97 -3.95 31.62
C GLU A 262 -10.25 -2.71 32.19
N LEU A 263 -10.74 -1.53 31.81
CA LEU A 263 -10.55 -0.31 32.57
C LEU A 263 -11.71 -0.26 33.58
N HIS A 264 -11.43 -0.78 34.77
CA HIS A 264 -12.05 -0.33 36.01
C HIS A 264 -11.28 0.87 36.56
#